data_AF-A0A382TD52-F1
#
_entry.id   AF-A0A382TD52-F1
#
_cell.length_a   1.000
_cell.length_b   1.000
_cell.length_c   1.000
_cell.angle_alpha   90.00
_cell.angle_beta   90.00
_cell.angle_gamma   90.00
#
_symmetry.space_group_name_H-M   'P 1'
#
loop_
_entity.id
_entity.type
_entity.pdbx_description
1 polymer ?
#
loop_
_entity_poly.entity_id
_entity_poly.type
_entity_poly.pdbx_seq_one_letter_code
_entity_poly.pdbx_strand_id
1 'polypeptide(L)'
;WGVETENFLQSPKDRNFRPTDYEIGSDGALYVSDWQNIIIGHMQHNVRDPSRDHEYGRVYRVTHAGRPLMKHVKVDGQPIAKLLDLLKERTNLTRHRARIELSERETSQVMGELAKWVKQWNPKKAEDAHHLLEALWLHQQHNVKNQKLLDQMLNSPVADARVAAATVKQFWTTSASIASQSAEVKPIEKQKSGILSDTKDLTTIRIATIVEKMKYDTPELTVKAGKKIKLTFANPDFMPHNIVLVNPGKRDAIAMQAIGLGAEGFKVGFVPKNKDILWASKLIDHGKEEVIEFTAPTTPGD
;
A
#
# COMPACT_ATOMS: atom_id res chain seq x y z
N TRP A 1 21.62 30.76 -2.30
CA TRP A 1 20.68 30.84 -3.43
C TRP A 1 21.49 31.17 -4.68
N GLY A 2 21.24 30.48 -5.78
CA GLY A 2 21.92 30.75 -7.05
C GLY A 2 21.35 32.02 -7.72
N VAL A 3 22.10 32.58 -8.66
CA VAL A 3 21.63 33.63 -9.57
C VAL A 3 20.96 32.91 -10.75
N GLU A 4 19.73 33.30 -11.07
CA GLU A 4 19.05 32.81 -12.27
C GLU A 4 19.84 33.26 -13.52
N THR A 5 20.09 32.33 -14.43
CA THR A 5 20.85 32.59 -15.66
C THR A 5 19.95 32.34 -16.86
N GLU A 6 20.46 31.75 -17.94
CA GLU A 6 19.66 31.42 -19.12
C GLU A 6 18.68 30.29 -18.85
N ASN A 7 17.57 30.26 -19.60
CA ASN A 7 16.57 29.20 -19.50
C ASN A 7 17.20 27.84 -19.85
N PHE A 8 17.33 26.98 -18.85
CA PHE A 8 17.98 25.67 -18.99
C PHE A 8 17.24 24.72 -19.94
N LEU A 9 15.90 24.78 -19.98
CA LEU A 9 15.05 23.95 -20.83
C LEU A 9 14.10 24.85 -21.63
N GLN A 10 14.57 25.33 -22.78
CA GLN A 10 13.78 26.11 -23.72
C GLN A 10 14.16 25.73 -25.15
N SER A 11 13.17 25.59 -26.02
CA SER A 11 13.41 25.50 -27.46
C SER A 11 13.03 26.82 -28.14
N PRO A 12 13.98 27.55 -28.76
CA PRO A 12 13.67 28.77 -29.50
C PRO A 12 13.05 28.48 -30.87
N LYS A 13 13.14 27.24 -31.37
CA LYS A 13 12.67 26.84 -32.71
C LYS A 13 11.41 25.99 -32.66
N ASP A 14 11.29 25.15 -31.66
CA ASP A 14 10.14 24.26 -31.52
C ASP A 14 9.09 24.87 -30.60
N ARG A 15 8.02 25.40 -31.22
CA ARG A 15 6.88 25.98 -30.50
C ARG A 15 6.04 24.94 -29.75
N ASN A 16 6.24 23.65 -30.05
CA ASN A 16 5.57 22.54 -29.39
C ASN A 16 6.43 21.91 -28.28
N PHE A 17 7.62 22.46 -27.99
CA PHE A 17 8.41 22.03 -26.84
C PHE A 17 7.71 22.42 -25.53
N ARG A 18 7.26 21.40 -24.79
CA ARG A 18 6.47 21.55 -23.57
C ARG A 18 6.88 20.50 -22.54
N PRO A 19 7.95 20.74 -21.78
CA PRO A 19 8.27 19.94 -20.60
C PRO A 19 7.05 19.86 -19.67
N THR A 20 6.59 18.64 -19.39
CA THR A 20 5.41 18.36 -18.58
C THR A 20 5.75 17.86 -17.20
N ASP A 21 6.89 17.17 -17.07
CA ASP A 21 7.33 16.60 -15.81
C ASP A 21 8.84 16.35 -15.85
N TYR A 22 9.46 16.24 -14.68
CA TYR A 22 10.86 15.86 -14.56
C TYR A 22 11.10 14.96 -13.34
N GLU A 23 12.05 14.05 -13.48
CA GLU A 23 12.44 13.13 -12.42
C GLU A 23 13.95 12.92 -12.40
N ILE A 24 14.51 12.66 -11.22
CA ILE A 24 15.91 12.22 -11.11
C ILE A 24 15.95 10.69 -11.24
N GLY A 25 16.64 10.19 -12.26
CA GLY A 25 16.78 8.75 -12.50
C GLY A 25 17.72 8.08 -11.49
N SER A 26 17.65 6.74 -11.42
CA SER A 26 18.54 5.94 -10.56
C SER A 26 20.03 5.98 -10.97
N ASP A 27 20.31 6.46 -12.19
CA ASP A 27 21.64 6.77 -12.71
C ASP A 27 22.08 8.21 -12.37
N GLY A 28 21.26 8.97 -11.66
CA GLY A 28 21.50 10.35 -11.24
C GLY A 28 21.35 11.39 -12.33
N ALA A 29 20.88 11.03 -13.52
CA ALA A 29 20.54 11.99 -14.58
C ALA A 29 19.16 12.62 -14.32
N LEU A 30 18.95 13.84 -14.84
CA LEU A 30 17.63 14.47 -14.87
C LEU A 30 16.90 13.97 -16.13
N TYR A 31 15.76 13.32 -15.94
CA TYR A 31 14.87 12.92 -17.02
C TYR A 31 13.75 13.94 -17.12
N VAL A 32 13.48 14.41 -18.33
CA VAL A 32 12.41 15.37 -18.61
C VAL A 32 11.46 14.75 -19.60
N SER A 33 10.20 14.63 -19.21
CA SER A 33 9.13 14.32 -20.15
C SER A 33 8.68 15.60 -20.84
N ASP A 34 8.56 15.52 -22.15
CA ASP A 34 8.09 16.60 -22.99
C ASP A 34 6.98 16.05 -23.87
N TRP A 35 5.78 16.48 -23.53
CA TRP A 35 4.56 16.04 -24.17
C TRP A 35 3.71 17.26 -24.47
N GLN A 36 3.32 17.38 -25.73
CA GLN A 36 2.50 18.47 -26.21
C GLN A 36 1.21 17.93 -26.76
N ASN A 37 0.12 18.56 -26.34
CA ASN A 37 -1.20 18.31 -26.87
C ASN A 37 -1.78 19.63 -27.38
N ILE A 38 -2.44 19.61 -28.54
CA ILE A 38 -3.06 20.82 -29.13
C ILE A 38 -4.23 21.28 -28.25
N ILE A 39 -4.92 20.33 -27.63
CA ILE A 39 -6.06 20.59 -26.76
C ILE A 39 -5.61 20.79 -25.31
N ILE A 40 -5.63 22.04 -24.86
CA ILE A 40 -5.33 22.44 -23.49
C ILE A 40 -6.64 22.92 -22.83
N GLY A 41 -7.15 22.17 -21.85
CA GLY A 41 -8.34 22.58 -21.11
C GLY A 41 -8.92 21.47 -20.23
N HIS A 42 -9.46 21.85 -19.07
CA HIS A 42 -9.99 20.93 -18.08
C HIS A 42 -11.43 20.48 -18.36
N MET A 43 -12.17 21.08 -19.29
CA MET A 43 -13.57 20.68 -19.61
C MET A 43 -14.13 21.18 -20.96
N GLN A 44 -13.48 22.10 -21.71
CA GLN A 44 -14.10 22.62 -22.95
C GLN A 44 -14.13 21.61 -24.10
N HIS A 45 -13.26 20.60 -24.07
CA HIS A 45 -13.16 19.56 -25.08
C HIS A 45 -13.20 18.20 -24.39
N ASN A 46 -13.85 17.23 -25.05
CA ASN A 46 -14.02 15.89 -24.51
C ASN A 46 -12.65 15.27 -24.15
N VAL A 47 -12.59 14.52 -23.05
CA VAL A 47 -11.38 13.80 -22.64
C VAL A 47 -10.97 12.75 -23.68
N ARG A 48 -11.92 12.29 -24.50
CA ARG A 48 -11.73 11.35 -25.62
C ARG A 48 -11.69 12.03 -26.99
N ASP A 49 -11.42 13.33 -27.03
CA ASP A 49 -11.27 14.02 -28.32
C ASP A 49 -10.13 13.36 -29.12
N PRO A 50 -10.37 12.91 -30.37
CA PRO A 50 -9.37 12.20 -31.16
C PRO A 50 -8.16 13.05 -31.55
N SER A 51 -8.25 14.38 -31.40
CA SER A 51 -7.13 15.30 -31.62
C SER A 51 -6.15 15.34 -30.45
N ARG A 52 -6.45 14.64 -29.34
CA ARG A 52 -5.50 14.46 -28.25
C ARG A 52 -4.44 13.44 -28.67
N ASP A 53 -3.19 13.86 -28.65
CA ASP A 53 -2.06 12.97 -28.95
C ASP A 53 -1.85 11.98 -27.79
N HIS A 54 -1.90 10.68 -28.11
CA HIS A 54 -1.67 9.57 -27.18
C HIS A 54 -0.48 8.70 -27.58
N GLU A 55 0.22 9.05 -28.67
CA GLU A 55 1.21 8.20 -29.32
C GLU A 55 2.63 8.78 -29.24
N TYR A 56 2.77 10.10 -29.31
CA TYR A 56 4.07 10.75 -29.43
C TYR A 56 4.42 11.60 -28.20
N GLY A 57 5.69 11.50 -27.81
CA GLY A 57 6.28 12.27 -26.73
C GLY A 57 7.81 12.13 -26.76
N ARG A 58 8.49 13.02 -26.04
CA ARG A 58 9.95 13.01 -25.94
C ARG A 58 10.37 12.81 -24.49
N VAL A 59 11.44 12.05 -24.30
CA VAL A 59 12.11 11.92 -23.01
C VAL A 59 13.55 12.34 -23.19
N TYR A 60 13.95 13.42 -22.51
CA TYR A 60 15.32 13.88 -22.49
C TYR A 60 16.02 13.31 -21.26
N ARG A 61 17.20 12.74 -21.44
CA ARG A 61 18.11 12.40 -20.34
C ARG A 61 19.24 13.41 -20.30
N VAL A 62 19.23 14.26 -19.28
CA VAL A 62 20.17 15.37 -19.10
C VAL A 62 21.20 15.03 -18.03
N THR A 63 22.48 15.17 -18.38
CA THR A 63 23.60 15.03 -17.44
C THR A 63 24.67 16.07 -17.75
N HIS A 64 25.43 16.46 -16.73
CA HIS A 64 26.61 17.30 -16.92
C HIS A 64 27.65 16.58 -17.79
N ALA A 65 28.24 17.29 -18.75
CA ALA A 65 29.26 16.73 -19.63
C ALA A 65 30.45 16.15 -18.82
N GLY A 66 30.92 14.96 -19.19
CA GLY A 66 32.02 14.29 -18.49
C GLY A 66 31.69 13.72 -17.11
N ARG A 67 30.47 13.95 -16.57
CA ARG A 67 30.07 13.34 -15.29
C ARG A 67 29.64 11.87 -15.53
N PRO A 68 30.28 10.88 -14.88
CA PRO A 68 29.84 9.50 -14.98
C PRO A 68 28.45 9.32 -14.35
N LEU A 69 27.65 8.43 -14.94
CA LEU A 69 26.37 8.03 -14.37
C LEU A 69 26.58 7.23 -13.07
N MET A 70 25.62 7.35 -12.14
CA MET A 70 25.61 6.53 -10.94
C MET A 70 25.45 5.06 -11.30
N LYS A 71 26.13 4.19 -10.56
CA LYS A 71 25.98 2.74 -10.72
C LYS A 71 24.60 2.32 -10.22
N HIS A 72 24.00 1.37 -10.94
CA HIS A 72 22.74 0.80 -10.54
C HIS A 72 22.85 0.14 -9.15
N VAL A 73 21.95 0.50 -8.25
CA VAL A 73 21.80 -0.13 -6.94
C VAL A 73 20.60 -1.07 -7.00
N LYS A 74 20.85 -2.37 -6.86
CA LYS A 74 19.78 -3.38 -6.83
C LYS A 74 19.01 -3.27 -5.51
N VAL A 75 17.71 -3.03 -5.61
CA VAL A 75 16.77 -2.93 -4.48
C VAL A 75 15.84 -4.15 -4.45
N ASP A 76 15.14 -4.39 -5.55
CA ASP A 76 14.16 -5.48 -5.68
C ASP A 76 14.77 -6.85 -5.32
N GLY A 77 14.05 -7.59 -4.47
CA GLY A 77 14.43 -8.94 -4.03
C GLY A 77 15.60 -9.00 -3.04
N GLN A 78 16.16 -7.86 -2.60
CA GLN A 78 17.26 -7.88 -1.63
C GLN A 78 16.79 -8.31 -0.22
N PRO A 79 17.65 -8.95 0.58
CA PRO A 79 17.35 -9.24 1.98
C PRO A 79 17.06 -7.97 2.80
N ILE A 80 16.17 -8.05 3.79
CA ILE A 80 15.78 -6.92 4.67
C ILE A 80 17.01 -6.18 5.23
N ALA A 81 18.02 -6.90 5.72
CA ALA A 81 19.24 -6.29 6.25
C ALA A 81 19.99 -5.45 5.21
N LYS A 82 20.00 -5.87 3.93
CA LYS A 82 20.60 -5.09 2.83
C LYS A 82 19.75 -3.88 2.47
N LEU A 83 18.43 -4.00 2.50
CA LEU A 83 17.53 -2.87 2.28
C LEU A 83 17.66 -1.80 3.37
N LEU A 84 17.78 -2.20 4.63
CA LEU A 84 18.06 -1.29 5.75
C LEU A 84 19.42 -0.58 5.58
N ASP A 85 20.42 -1.28 5.03
CA ASP A 85 21.72 -0.68 4.72
C ASP A 85 21.60 0.44 3.67
N LEU A 86 20.74 0.25 2.67
CA LEU A 86 20.46 1.27 1.63
C LEU A 86 19.82 2.55 2.19
N LEU A 87 19.23 2.53 3.39
CA LEU A 87 18.70 3.74 4.04
C LEU A 87 19.80 4.71 4.48
N LYS A 88 21.08 4.30 4.40
CA LYS A 88 22.23 5.17 4.61
C LYS A 88 22.66 5.92 3.35
N GLU A 89 22.16 5.53 2.19
CA GLU A 89 22.55 6.12 0.91
C GLU A 89 22.26 7.62 0.88
N ARG A 90 23.17 8.39 0.28
CA ARG A 90 23.00 9.85 0.15
C ARG A 90 21.77 10.19 -0.72
N THR A 91 21.50 9.39 -1.73
CA THR A 91 20.45 9.64 -2.73
C THR A 91 19.07 9.25 -2.19
N ASN A 92 18.15 10.21 -2.10
CA ASN A 92 16.80 9.96 -1.60
C ASN A 92 16.04 8.90 -2.42
N LEU A 93 16.20 8.88 -3.75
CA LEU A 93 15.54 7.89 -4.60
C LEU A 93 15.88 6.44 -4.20
N THR A 94 17.14 6.16 -3.90
CA THR A 94 17.56 4.81 -3.46
C THR A 94 16.92 4.44 -2.13
N ARG A 95 16.92 5.37 -1.16
CA ARG A 95 16.27 5.16 0.13
C ARG A 95 14.77 4.98 -0.01
N HIS A 96 14.12 5.78 -0.85
CA HIS A 96 12.69 5.70 -1.11
C HIS A 96 12.29 4.35 -1.72
N ARG A 97 13.03 3.87 -2.72
CA ARG A 97 12.80 2.53 -3.30
C ARG A 97 13.02 1.42 -2.28
N ALA A 98 14.04 1.54 -1.42
CA ALA A 98 14.25 0.59 -0.33
C ALA A 98 13.08 0.59 0.67
N ARG A 99 12.53 1.76 1.01
CA ARG A 99 11.31 1.85 1.85
C ARG A 99 10.08 1.22 1.19
N ILE A 100 9.88 1.42 -0.12
CA ILE A 100 8.80 0.75 -0.89
C ILE A 100 8.97 -0.78 -0.80
N GLU A 101 10.15 -1.28 -1.15
CA GLU A 101 10.45 -2.72 -1.10
C GLU A 101 10.24 -3.30 0.31
N LEU A 102 10.66 -2.58 1.35
CA LEU A 102 10.46 -2.99 2.75
C LEU A 102 8.98 -3.07 3.12
N SER A 103 8.12 -2.20 2.59
CA SER A 103 6.68 -2.26 2.87
C SER A 103 5.96 -3.46 2.29
N GLU A 104 6.54 -4.14 1.29
CA GLU A 104 6.00 -5.38 0.76
C GLU A 104 6.32 -6.60 1.64
N ARG A 105 7.21 -6.43 2.63
CA ARG A 105 7.67 -7.52 3.50
C ARG A 105 6.77 -7.66 4.73
N GLU A 106 6.79 -8.84 5.34
CA GLU A 106 6.07 -9.08 6.60
C GLU A 106 6.54 -8.11 7.69
N THR A 107 5.61 -7.30 8.22
CA THR A 107 5.90 -6.25 9.21
C THR A 107 6.71 -6.76 10.40
N SER A 108 6.40 -7.96 10.93
CA SER A 108 7.14 -8.51 12.07
C SER A 108 8.61 -8.79 11.76
N GLN A 109 8.92 -9.22 10.53
CA GLN A 109 10.30 -9.46 10.09
C GLN A 109 11.05 -8.14 9.92
N VAL A 110 10.41 -7.14 9.28
CA VAL A 110 11.02 -5.81 9.11
C VAL A 110 11.28 -5.15 10.45
N MET A 111 10.30 -5.12 11.35
CA MET A 111 10.47 -4.53 12.68
C MET A 111 11.54 -5.27 13.50
N GLY A 112 11.64 -6.60 13.35
CA GLY A 112 12.67 -7.41 14.01
C GLY A 112 14.09 -7.04 13.57
N GLU A 113 14.33 -6.91 12.27
CA GLU A 113 15.64 -6.49 11.74
C GLU A 113 15.91 -5.00 11.99
N LEU A 114 14.89 -4.14 11.87
CA LEU A 114 14.99 -2.71 12.15
C LEU A 114 15.41 -2.45 13.60
N ALA A 115 14.86 -3.19 14.56
CA ALA A 115 15.22 -3.10 15.96
C ALA A 115 16.70 -3.46 16.22
N LYS A 116 17.29 -4.34 15.40
CA LYS A 116 18.73 -4.63 15.45
C LYS A 116 19.53 -3.49 14.82
N TRP A 117 19.11 -3.02 13.65
CA TRP A 117 19.77 -1.97 12.90
C TRP A 117 19.80 -0.63 13.64
N VAL A 118 18.74 -0.26 14.36
CA VAL A 118 18.67 1.00 15.11
C VAL A 118 19.67 1.08 16.28
N LYS A 119 20.08 -0.06 16.86
CA LYS A 119 20.98 -0.09 18.02
C LYS A 119 22.37 0.50 17.76
N GLN A 120 22.78 0.61 16.50
CA GLN A 120 24.08 1.17 16.13
C GLN A 120 24.09 2.71 16.10
N TRP A 121 22.92 3.35 16.20
CA TRP A 121 22.76 4.80 16.05
C TRP A 121 22.54 5.50 17.40
N ASN A 122 23.13 6.69 17.55
CA ASN A 122 22.98 7.50 18.76
C ASN A 122 22.04 8.70 18.54
N PRO A 123 20.89 8.78 19.23
CA PRO A 123 19.92 9.87 19.06
C PRO A 123 20.43 11.25 19.45
N LYS A 124 21.54 11.33 20.19
CA LYS A 124 22.17 12.60 20.58
C LYS A 124 23.21 13.08 19.58
N LYS A 125 23.54 12.26 18.56
CA LYS A 125 24.57 12.56 17.57
C LYS A 125 23.91 13.07 16.28
N ALA A 126 24.36 14.22 15.77
CA ALA A 126 23.73 14.87 14.64
C ALA A 126 23.82 14.04 13.35
N GLU A 127 24.93 13.35 13.13
CA GLU A 127 25.18 12.52 11.95
C GLU A 127 24.26 11.28 11.90
N ASP A 128 23.82 10.80 13.06
CA ASP A 128 22.99 9.60 13.17
C ASP A 128 21.48 9.93 13.10
N ALA A 129 21.10 11.20 13.21
CA ALA A 129 19.71 11.65 13.25
C ALA A 129 18.93 11.24 11.98
N HIS A 130 19.57 11.29 10.81
CA HIS A 130 18.94 10.87 9.55
C HIS A 130 18.58 9.38 9.57
N HIS A 131 19.47 8.53 10.06
CA HIS A 131 19.23 7.08 10.12
C HIS A 131 18.09 6.72 11.09
N LEU A 132 18.02 7.43 12.22
CA LEU A 132 16.93 7.24 13.18
C LEU A 132 15.58 7.76 12.64
N LEU A 133 15.60 8.81 11.81
CA LEU A 133 14.41 9.29 11.12
C LEU A 133 13.92 8.31 10.05
N GLU A 134 14.83 7.70 9.28
CA GLU A 134 14.50 6.61 8.35
C GLU A 134 13.83 5.43 9.07
N ALA A 135 14.32 5.07 10.26
CA ALA A 135 13.66 4.07 11.10
C ALA A 135 12.26 4.51 11.57
N LEU A 136 12.09 5.79 11.95
CA LEU A 136 10.80 6.33 12.37
C LEU A 136 9.78 6.30 11.22
N TRP A 137 10.20 6.61 9.99
CA TRP A 137 9.33 6.52 8.82
C TRP A 137 8.98 5.08 8.46
N LEU A 138 9.88 4.11 8.65
CA LEU A 138 9.53 2.70 8.51
C LEU A 138 8.47 2.26 9.53
N HIS A 139 8.59 2.70 10.78
CA HIS A 139 7.54 2.49 11.79
C HIS A 139 6.20 3.07 11.34
N GLN A 140 6.20 4.27 10.78
CA GLN A 140 4.99 4.89 10.23
C GLN A 140 4.42 4.08 9.05
N GLN A 141 5.26 3.67 8.10
CA GLN A 141 4.85 2.96 6.88
C GLN A 141 4.29 1.56 7.19
N HIS A 142 4.80 0.89 8.22
CA HIS A 142 4.28 -0.40 8.69
C HIS A 142 3.18 -0.28 9.75
N ASN A 143 2.69 0.94 10.02
CA ASN A 143 1.64 1.20 11.01
C ASN A 143 1.96 0.67 12.44
N VAL A 144 3.25 0.66 12.81
CA VAL A 144 3.74 0.25 14.14
C VAL A 144 4.26 1.46 14.89
N LYS A 145 3.47 2.01 15.80
CA LYS A 145 3.86 3.18 16.60
C LYS A 145 5.04 2.87 17.52
N ASN A 146 6.08 3.69 17.44
CA ASN A 146 7.23 3.64 18.34
C ASN A 146 7.39 4.99 19.04
N GLN A 147 6.67 5.15 20.16
CA GLN A 147 6.63 6.43 20.89
C GLN A 147 8.02 6.85 21.39
N LYS A 148 8.84 5.89 21.84
CA LYS A 148 10.20 6.17 22.31
C LYS A 148 11.07 6.76 21.22
N LEU A 149 11.08 6.17 20.02
CA LEU A 149 11.85 6.69 18.89
C LEU A 149 11.31 8.04 18.41
N LEU A 150 9.99 8.22 18.40
CA LEU A 150 9.36 9.50 18.09
C LEU A 150 9.82 10.60 19.05
N ASP A 151 9.76 10.35 20.37
CA ASP A 151 10.18 11.31 21.38
C ASP A 151 11.68 11.63 21.27
N GLN A 152 12.51 10.64 20.94
CA GLN A 152 13.93 10.87 20.66
C GLN A 152 14.13 11.81 19.46
N MET A 153 13.39 11.61 18.37
CA MET A 153 13.53 12.44 17.16
C MET A 153 12.92 13.84 17.31
N LEU A 154 11.86 13.99 18.10
CA LEU A 154 11.33 15.30 18.50
C LEU A 154 12.33 16.13 19.31
N ASN A 155 13.26 15.46 20.00
CA ASN A 155 14.35 16.08 20.76
C ASN A 155 15.72 15.96 20.06
N SER A 156 15.75 15.65 18.76
CA SER A 156 16.99 15.50 17.99
C SER A 156 17.82 16.80 18.00
N PRO A 157 19.17 16.72 18.01
CA PRO A 157 20.02 17.90 17.83
C PRO A 157 19.83 18.56 16.46
N VAL A 158 19.31 17.84 15.46
CA VAL A 158 19.07 18.34 14.10
C VAL A 158 17.67 18.93 13.96
N ALA A 159 17.57 20.20 13.55
CA ALA A 159 16.29 20.90 13.43
C ALA A 159 15.33 20.22 12.45
N ASP A 160 15.81 19.84 11.27
CA ASP A 160 14.99 19.19 10.25
C ASP A 160 14.43 17.83 10.72
N ALA A 161 15.21 17.08 11.52
CA ALA A 161 14.75 15.83 12.10
C ALA A 161 13.58 16.04 13.09
N ARG A 162 13.62 17.13 13.88
CA ARG A 162 12.50 17.49 14.77
C ARG A 162 11.25 17.84 13.99
N VAL A 163 11.37 18.59 12.89
CA VAL A 163 10.24 18.95 12.02
C VAL A 163 9.63 17.70 11.41
N ALA A 164 10.45 16.82 10.83
CA ALA A 164 9.97 15.57 10.26
C ALA A 164 9.30 14.65 11.30
N ALA A 165 9.86 14.57 12.52
CA ALA A 165 9.24 13.85 13.63
C ALA A 165 7.90 14.46 14.06
N ALA A 166 7.77 15.79 14.05
CA ALA A 166 6.51 16.47 14.35
C ALA A 166 5.42 16.13 13.31
N THR A 167 5.78 15.97 12.04
CA THR A 167 4.87 15.46 11.01
C THR A 167 4.41 14.03 11.31
N VAL A 168 5.33 13.13 11.70
CA VAL A 168 4.96 11.76 12.11
C VAL A 168 4.02 11.78 13.32
N LYS A 169 4.33 12.62 14.33
CA LYS A 169 3.46 12.82 15.50
C LYS A 169 2.07 13.28 15.09
N GLN A 170 1.95 14.25 14.18
CA GLN A 170 0.67 14.72 13.66
C GLN A 170 -0.09 13.55 13.06
N PHE A 171 0.49 12.79 12.12
CA PHE A 171 -0.19 11.66 11.49
C PHE A 171 -0.63 10.59 12.49
N TRP A 172 0.21 10.24 13.47
CA TRP A 172 -0.17 9.26 14.51
C TRP A 172 -1.21 9.77 15.49
N THR A 173 -1.34 11.09 15.62
CA THR A 173 -2.32 11.76 16.48
C THR A 173 -3.63 12.01 15.74
N THR A 174 -3.61 12.36 14.45
CA THR A 174 -4.79 12.79 13.67
C THR A 174 -5.35 11.71 12.75
N SER A 175 -4.73 10.53 12.66
CA SER A 175 -5.30 9.43 11.91
C SER A 175 -6.71 9.15 12.44
N ALA A 176 -7.72 9.16 11.56
CA ALA A 176 -9.14 8.96 11.89
C ALA A 176 -9.44 7.67 12.68
N SER A 177 -8.44 6.80 12.82
CA SER A 177 -8.38 5.75 13.81
C SER A 177 -8.52 6.23 15.27
N ILE A 178 -8.57 7.51 15.63
CA ILE A 178 -8.85 7.92 17.03
C ILE A 178 -10.24 7.43 17.51
N ALA A 179 -11.21 7.26 16.59
CA ALA A 179 -12.48 6.61 16.94
C ALA A 179 -12.34 5.09 17.18
N SER A 180 -11.24 4.50 16.72
CA SER A 180 -10.78 3.17 17.13
C SER A 180 -9.80 3.39 18.28
N GLN A 181 -10.30 3.36 19.51
CA GLN A 181 -9.47 3.33 20.71
C GLN A 181 -8.17 2.57 20.44
N SER A 182 -7.05 3.17 20.83
CA SER A 182 -5.77 2.49 20.93
C SER A 182 -5.93 1.33 21.90
N ALA A 183 -6.46 0.22 21.41
CA ALA A 183 -6.09 -1.07 21.91
C ALA A 183 -4.61 -1.16 21.59
N GLU A 184 -3.79 -1.30 22.63
CA GLU A 184 -2.60 -2.11 22.47
C GLU A 184 -3.00 -3.29 21.58
N VAL A 185 -2.32 -3.42 20.44
CA VAL A 185 -2.48 -4.61 19.60
C VAL A 185 -1.96 -5.74 20.47
N LYS A 186 -2.85 -6.32 21.29
CA LYS A 186 -2.73 -7.71 21.67
C LYS A 186 -2.50 -8.41 20.34
N PRO A 187 -1.41 -9.17 20.18
CA PRO A 187 -1.23 -9.95 18.98
C PRO A 187 -2.55 -10.64 18.74
N ILE A 188 -3.22 -10.31 17.63
CA ILE A 188 -4.32 -11.16 17.18
C ILE A 188 -3.61 -12.47 16.97
N GLU A 189 -3.75 -13.40 17.92
CA GLU A 189 -3.20 -14.72 17.79
C GLU A 189 -3.65 -15.19 16.41
N LYS A 190 -2.68 -15.50 15.54
CA LYS A 190 -2.97 -16.03 14.21
C LYS A 190 -3.75 -17.32 14.43
N GLN A 191 -5.07 -17.21 14.46
CA GLN A 191 -5.93 -18.36 14.52
C GLN A 191 -5.76 -19.08 13.20
N LYS A 192 -5.63 -20.41 13.28
CA LYS A 192 -5.56 -21.25 12.10
C LYS A 192 -6.82 -21.00 11.26
N SER A 193 -6.65 -20.76 9.97
CA SER A 193 -7.74 -20.70 9.00
C SER A 193 -7.72 -21.93 8.09
N GLY A 194 -8.73 -22.05 7.24
CA GLY A 194 -9.04 -23.25 6.47
C GLY A 194 -10.03 -24.16 7.18
N ILE A 195 -10.00 -25.46 6.85
CA ILE A 195 -10.83 -26.47 7.51
C ILE A 195 -10.28 -26.74 8.91
N LEU A 196 -11.09 -26.41 9.93
CA LEU A 196 -10.74 -26.62 11.34
C LEU A 196 -11.13 -28.02 11.81
N SER A 197 -12.29 -28.51 11.35
CA SER A 197 -12.77 -29.86 11.63
C SER A 197 -13.65 -30.37 10.50
N ASP A 198 -13.58 -31.66 10.23
CA ASP A 198 -14.41 -32.32 9.22
C ASP A 198 -15.01 -33.61 9.78
N THR A 199 -16.28 -33.55 10.18
CA THR A 199 -17.03 -34.70 10.69
C THR A 199 -17.91 -35.30 9.60
N LYS A 200 -18.64 -36.39 9.87
CA LYS A 200 -19.58 -36.94 8.88
C LYS A 200 -20.65 -35.93 8.44
N ASP A 201 -21.14 -35.13 9.39
CA ASP A 201 -22.33 -34.29 9.20
C ASP A 201 -22.02 -32.80 9.02
N LEU A 202 -20.87 -32.34 9.51
CA LEU A 202 -20.50 -30.92 9.54
C LEU A 202 -19.01 -30.70 9.23
N THR A 203 -18.73 -29.71 8.39
CA THR A 203 -17.39 -29.13 8.19
C THR A 203 -17.34 -27.75 8.86
N THR A 204 -16.36 -27.51 9.73
CA THR A 204 -16.13 -26.19 10.34
C THR A 204 -14.94 -25.52 9.65
N ILE A 205 -15.13 -24.29 9.21
CA ILE A 205 -14.18 -23.52 8.41
C ILE A 205 -13.96 -22.17 9.06
N ARG A 206 -12.73 -21.66 8.99
CA ARG A 206 -12.43 -20.26 9.30
C ARG A 206 -11.75 -19.60 8.10
N ILE A 207 -12.21 -18.40 7.76
CA ILE A 207 -11.59 -17.54 6.76
C ILE A 207 -11.40 -16.17 7.41
N ALA A 208 -10.20 -15.61 7.36
CA ALA A 208 -9.98 -14.23 7.77
C ALA A 208 -9.46 -13.37 6.63
N THR A 209 -9.67 -12.05 6.75
CA THR A 209 -8.95 -11.06 5.95
C THR A 209 -7.50 -11.00 6.41
N ILE A 210 -6.60 -10.61 5.51
CA ILE A 210 -5.21 -10.31 5.83
C ILE A 210 -5.08 -8.78 5.92
N VAL A 211 -4.64 -8.32 7.09
CA VAL A 211 -4.44 -6.90 7.41
C VAL A 211 -3.69 -6.19 6.28
N GLU A 212 -4.29 -5.12 5.75
CA GLU A 212 -3.75 -4.24 4.72
C GLU A 212 -3.38 -4.92 3.38
N LYS A 213 -3.87 -6.15 3.10
CA LYS A 213 -3.60 -6.86 1.84
C LYS A 213 -4.79 -7.04 0.92
N MET A 214 -6.00 -6.63 1.32
CA MET A 214 -7.25 -6.82 0.55
C MET A 214 -7.43 -8.27 0.04
N LYS A 215 -7.05 -9.24 0.88
CA LYS A 215 -7.05 -10.68 0.56
C LYS A 215 -7.59 -11.47 1.73
N TYR A 216 -8.15 -12.63 1.44
CA TYR A 216 -8.41 -13.65 2.47
C TYR A 216 -7.17 -14.53 2.68
N ASP A 217 -7.02 -15.05 3.89
CA ASP A 217 -5.94 -15.98 4.26
C ASP A 217 -6.13 -17.40 3.71
N THR A 218 -7.33 -17.70 3.24
CA THR A 218 -7.74 -18.98 2.69
C THR A 218 -8.29 -18.73 1.27
N PRO A 219 -7.43 -18.75 0.24
CA PRO A 219 -7.83 -18.39 -1.12
C PRO A 219 -8.69 -19.46 -1.81
N GLU A 220 -8.60 -20.71 -1.35
CA GLU A 220 -9.30 -21.86 -1.91
C GLU A 220 -9.69 -22.85 -0.81
N LEU A 221 -10.86 -23.47 -0.96
CA LEU A 221 -11.39 -24.50 -0.05
C LEU A 221 -12.13 -25.57 -0.84
N THR A 222 -11.90 -26.83 -0.50
CA THR A 222 -12.65 -27.97 -1.04
C THR A 222 -13.52 -28.58 0.03
N VAL A 223 -14.82 -28.70 -0.23
CA VAL A 223 -15.80 -29.32 0.69
C VAL A 223 -16.63 -30.35 -0.04
N LYS A 224 -17.20 -31.31 0.70
CA LYS A 224 -18.09 -32.31 0.12
C LYS A 224 -19.44 -31.67 -0.25
N ALA A 225 -19.89 -31.91 -1.49
CA ALA A 225 -21.18 -31.47 -1.99
C ALA A 225 -22.34 -31.87 -1.05
N GLY A 226 -23.29 -30.95 -0.81
CA GLY A 226 -24.46 -31.19 0.04
C GLY A 226 -24.17 -31.28 1.55
N LYS A 227 -22.93 -31.09 1.99
CA LYS A 227 -22.55 -31.16 3.41
C LYS A 227 -22.88 -29.85 4.14
N LYS A 228 -23.25 -29.92 5.42
CA LYS A 228 -23.42 -28.72 6.25
C LYS A 228 -22.07 -28.09 6.53
N ILE A 229 -22.00 -26.78 6.41
CA ILE A 229 -20.81 -25.97 6.63
C ILE A 229 -21.12 -24.94 7.72
N LYS A 230 -20.19 -24.80 8.67
CA LYS A 230 -20.14 -23.68 9.62
C LYS A 230 -18.88 -22.87 9.34
N LEU A 231 -19.06 -21.70 8.74
CA LEU A 231 -17.97 -20.78 8.39
C LEU A 231 -17.90 -19.65 9.41
N THR A 232 -16.75 -19.48 10.05
CA THR A 232 -16.40 -18.25 10.78
C THR A 232 -15.65 -17.33 9.81
N PHE A 233 -16.26 -16.20 9.45
CA PHE A 233 -15.61 -15.12 8.72
C PHE A 233 -15.11 -14.07 9.70
N ALA A 234 -13.81 -13.76 9.67
CA ALA A 234 -13.18 -12.85 10.61
C ALA A 234 -12.49 -11.69 9.91
N ASN A 235 -12.60 -10.49 10.46
CA ASN A 235 -11.96 -9.30 9.92
C ASN A 235 -10.93 -8.69 10.87
N PRO A 236 -9.68 -9.18 10.90
CA PRO A 236 -8.59 -8.49 11.59
C PRO A 236 -8.11 -7.22 10.86
N ASP A 237 -8.50 -6.99 9.60
CA ASP A 237 -8.12 -5.81 8.82
C ASP A 237 -8.85 -4.54 9.31
N PHE A 238 -8.32 -3.36 8.98
CA PHE A 238 -8.89 -2.08 9.41
C PHE A 238 -10.09 -1.65 8.56
N MET A 239 -10.12 -2.05 7.29
CA MET A 239 -11.25 -1.80 6.41
C MET A 239 -12.39 -2.79 6.70
N PRO A 240 -13.66 -2.38 6.59
CA PRO A 240 -14.77 -3.31 6.65
C PRO A 240 -14.74 -4.28 5.47
N HIS A 241 -15.02 -5.55 5.73
CA HIS A 241 -15.04 -6.60 4.69
C HIS A 241 -16.31 -7.46 4.81
N ASN A 242 -16.71 -8.05 3.70
CA ASN A 242 -17.75 -9.09 3.64
C ASN A 242 -17.17 -10.31 2.92
N ILE A 243 -17.94 -11.40 2.81
CA ILE A 243 -17.67 -12.53 1.93
C ILE A 243 -18.99 -13.00 1.30
N VAL A 244 -18.96 -13.31 0.01
CA VAL A 244 -20.16 -13.65 -0.78
C VAL A 244 -19.91 -14.94 -1.56
N LEU A 245 -20.81 -15.91 -1.42
CA LEU A 245 -20.82 -17.10 -2.25
C LEU A 245 -21.82 -16.91 -3.40
N VAL A 246 -21.37 -17.18 -4.61
CA VAL A 246 -22.15 -17.04 -5.84
C VAL A 246 -22.16 -18.33 -6.65
N ASN A 247 -23.09 -18.44 -7.59
CA ASN A 247 -23.10 -19.52 -8.57
C ASN A 247 -21.80 -19.53 -9.43
N PRO A 248 -21.37 -20.70 -9.93
CA PRO A 248 -20.21 -20.82 -10.82
C PRO A 248 -20.27 -19.84 -12.00
N GLY A 249 -19.14 -19.22 -12.33
CA GLY A 249 -19.03 -18.22 -13.40
C GLY A 249 -19.71 -16.87 -13.15
N LYS A 250 -20.29 -16.62 -11.96
CA LYS A 250 -21.03 -15.36 -11.66
C LYS A 250 -20.24 -14.32 -10.89
N ARG A 251 -19.04 -14.65 -10.42
CA ARG A 251 -18.20 -13.77 -9.58
C ARG A 251 -18.05 -12.36 -10.14
N ASP A 252 -17.60 -12.24 -11.39
CA ASP A 252 -17.27 -10.94 -11.97
C ASP A 252 -18.52 -10.09 -12.24
N ALA A 253 -19.63 -10.73 -12.65
CA ALA A 253 -20.91 -10.04 -12.86
C ALA A 253 -21.51 -9.49 -11.55
N ILE A 254 -21.36 -10.23 -10.44
CA ILE A 254 -21.80 -9.77 -9.12
C ILE A 254 -20.87 -8.68 -8.59
N ALA A 255 -19.55 -8.81 -8.77
CA ALA A 255 -18.59 -7.78 -8.38
C ALA A 255 -18.85 -6.45 -9.09
N MET A 256 -19.14 -6.46 -10.39
CA MET A 256 -19.49 -5.24 -11.14
C MET A 256 -20.79 -4.60 -10.65
N GLN A 257 -21.79 -5.40 -10.27
CA GLN A 257 -23.02 -4.88 -9.66
C GLN A 257 -22.75 -4.28 -8.28
N ALA A 258 -21.90 -4.90 -7.46
CA ALA A 258 -21.49 -4.37 -6.16
C ALA A 258 -20.76 -3.03 -6.29
N ILE A 259 -19.86 -2.89 -7.28
CA ILE A 259 -19.21 -1.61 -7.62
C ILE A 259 -20.26 -0.56 -8.02
N GLY A 260 -21.26 -0.96 -8.81
CA GLY A 260 -22.34 -0.10 -9.26
C GLY A 260 -23.24 0.46 -8.15
N LEU A 261 -23.22 -0.12 -6.94
CA LEU A 261 -23.93 0.42 -5.78
C LEU A 261 -23.35 1.77 -5.30
N GLY A 262 -22.07 2.04 -5.60
CA GLY A 262 -21.39 3.26 -5.16
C GLY A 262 -21.51 3.47 -3.64
N ALA A 263 -21.79 4.71 -3.22
CA ALA A 263 -21.91 5.06 -1.81
C ALA A 263 -23.06 4.35 -1.08
N GLU A 264 -24.12 3.95 -1.80
CA GLU A 264 -25.25 3.23 -1.23
C GLU A 264 -24.88 1.78 -0.84
N GLY A 265 -23.75 1.28 -1.34
CA GLY A 265 -23.21 -0.03 -1.00
C GLY A 265 -23.06 -0.26 0.50
N PHE A 266 -22.64 0.74 1.27
CA PHE A 266 -22.49 0.62 2.73
C PHE A 266 -23.81 0.28 3.44
N LYS A 267 -24.97 0.70 2.92
CA LYS A 267 -26.28 0.40 3.53
C LYS A 267 -26.68 -1.06 3.37
N VAL A 268 -26.16 -1.73 2.34
CA VAL A 268 -26.48 -3.11 1.99
C VAL A 268 -25.26 -4.03 2.09
N GLY A 269 -24.18 -3.56 2.72
CA GLY A 269 -22.92 -4.29 2.85
C GLY A 269 -22.28 -4.68 1.52
N PHE A 270 -22.47 -3.89 0.46
CA PHE A 270 -22.02 -4.15 -0.90
C PHE A 270 -22.53 -5.47 -1.51
N VAL A 271 -23.68 -5.95 -1.05
CA VAL A 271 -24.34 -7.15 -1.60
C VAL A 271 -25.52 -6.70 -2.48
N PRO A 272 -25.40 -6.76 -3.84
CA PRO A 272 -26.50 -6.40 -4.72
C PRO A 272 -27.62 -7.45 -4.65
N LYS A 273 -28.86 -7.06 -4.95
CA LYS A 273 -29.97 -8.02 -5.06
C LYS A 273 -29.80 -8.83 -6.35
N ASN A 274 -29.37 -10.09 -6.24
CA ASN A 274 -29.21 -10.99 -7.38
C ASN A 274 -29.47 -12.45 -6.97
N LYS A 275 -30.18 -13.19 -7.82
CA LYS A 275 -30.49 -14.62 -7.59
C LYS A 275 -29.27 -15.54 -7.68
N ASP A 276 -28.18 -15.06 -8.27
CA ASP A 276 -26.93 -15.81 -8.38
C ASP A 276 -26.06 -15.73 -7.11
N ILE A 277 -26.49 -14.99 -6.09
CA ILE A 277 -25.89 -14.98 -4.76
C ILE A 277 -26.56 -16.07 -3.93
N LEU A 278 -25.77 -17.07 -3.53
CA LEU A 278 -26.23 -18.19 -2.71
C LEU A 278 -26.37 -17.78 -1.24
N TRP A 279 -25.38 -17.03 -0.75
CA TRP A 279 -25.43 -16.37 0.55
C TRP A 279 -24.35 -15.26 0.60
N ALA A 280 -24.49 -14.36 1.57
CA ALA A 280 -23.50 -13.33 1.86
C ALA A 280 -23.40 -13.12 3.37
N SER A 281 -22.21 -12.75 3.83
CA SER A 281 -22.00 -12.21 5.17
C SER A 281 -22.52 -10.76 5.25
N LYS A 282 -22.63 -10.24 6.47
CA LYS A 282 -22.65 -8.80 6.73
C LYS A 282 -21.30 -8.19 6.36
N LEU A 283 -21.31 -6.88 6.16
CA LEU A 283 -20.09 -6.08 6.16
C LEU A 283 -19.64 -5.93 7.62
N ILE A 284 -18.54 -6.57 7.99
CA ILE A 284 -18.04 -6.60 9.37
C ILE A 284 -16.84 -5.66 9.53
N ASP A 285 -16.87 -4.87 10.60
CA ASP A 285 -15.81 -3.94 10.96
C ASP A 285 -14.55 -4.65 11.52
N HIS A 286 -13.49 -3.88 11.73
CA HIS A 286 -12.25 -4.33 12.36
C HIS A 286 -12.48 -5.06 13.68
N GLY A 287 -11.84 -6.22 13.83
CA GLY A 287 -11.88 -7.07 15.01
C GLY A 287 -13.20 -7.83 15.21
N LYS A 288 -14.13 -7.77 14.24
CA LYS A 288 -15.39 -8.52 14.29
C LYS A 288 -15.27 -9.84 13.55
N GLU A 289 -16.14 -10.78 13.94
CA GLU A 289 -16.33 -12.05 13.25
C GLU A 289 -17.84 -12.29 13.06
N GLU A 290 -18.19 -13.04 12.02
CA GLU A 290 -19.55 -13.54 11.77
C GLU A 290 -19.51 -15.05 11.50
N VAL A 291 -20.49 -15.76 12.04
CA VAL A 291 -20.68 -17.19 11.78
C VAL A 291 -21.82 -17.36 10.78
N ILE A 292 -21.53 -18.09 9.70
CA ILE A 292 -22.44 -18.38 8.60
C ILE A 292 -22.62 -19.90 8.54
N GLU A 293 -23.87 -20.35 8.60
CA GLU A 293 -24.21 -21.76 8.46
C GLU A 293 -24.97 -21.97 7.15
N PHE A 294 -24.45 -22.85 6.29
CA PHE A 294 -25.06 -23.15 5.00
C PHE A 294 -24.84 -24.61 4.61
N THR A 295 -25.58 -25.07 3.60
CA THR A 295 -25.32 -26.38 2.98
C THR A 295 -24.51 -26.16 1.71
N ALA A 296 -23.37 -26.85 1.59
CA ALA A 296 -22.53 -26.78 0.41
C ALA A 296 -23.34 -27.11 -0.85
N PRO A 297 -23.19 -26.34 -1.94
CA PRO A 297 -23.89 -26.62 -3.20
C PRO A 297 -23.67 -28.06 -3.66
N THR A 298 -24.69 -28.65 -4.28
CA THR A 298 -24.59 -30.00 -4.85
C THR A 298 -23.83 -30.02 -6.17
N THR A 299 -23.80 -28.88 -6.86
CA THR A 299 -23.00 -28.69 -8.08
C THR A 299 -21.60 -28.25 -7.69
N PRO A 300 -20.54 -28.89 -8.20
CA PRO A 300 -19.16 -28.41 -8.01
C PRO A 300 -19.00 -26.94 -8.43
N GLY A 301 -18.17 -26.22 -7.68
CA GLY A 301 -17.71 -24.89 -8.06
C GLY A 301 -16.66 -24.92 -9.19
N ASP A 302 -16.17 -23.74 -9.54
CA ASP A 302 -15.02 -23.54 -10.42
C ASP A 302 -13.70 -23.87 -9.71
#